data_AF-A0A8H2QS65-F1
#
_entry.id   AF-A0A8H2QS65-F1
#
_cell.length_a   1.000
_cell.length_b   1.000
_cell.length_c   1.000
_cell.angle_alpha   90.00
_cell.angle_beta   90.00
_cell.angle_gamma   90.00
#
_symmetry.space_group_name_H-M   'P 1'
#
loop_
_entity.id
_entity.type
_entity.pdbx_description
1 polymer ?
#
loop_
_entity_poly.entity_id
_entity_poly.type
_entity_poly.pdbx_seq_one_letter_code
_entity_poly.pdbx_strand_id
1 'polypeptide(L)'
;MPQIDSLAYNNGLSQKNPWIKASIGIFLLVLALVSESILCHLVIMVLLFGSLVFVAKLPARRIAKLYTLPLVFLCMSLLAMVLSYQADKIDYLFFAKPFHLGINYASVEVAKKTFFRSMAGISATYFMALTIPINQMIYLLKSLHTPEAFIEQMVLMYRFIAIFFEELHTLERALILRGGYRNKSLMIKSSSIIAGALFDSMMRSFTSYKVALDCKLFDGHFYL
;
A
#
# COMPACT_ATOMS: atom_id res chain seq x y z
N MET A 1 6.57 -6.77 12.83
CA MET A 1 5.27 -6.56 12.16
C MET A 1 5.34 -5.36 11.24
N PRO A 2 4.67 -5.40 10.07
CA PRO A 2 4.59 -4.27 9.15
C PRO A 2 3.99 -3.05 9.84
N GLN A 3 4.55 -1.85 9.59
CA GLN A 3 4.13 -0.63 10.27
C GLN A 3 2.66 -0.27 10.02
N ILE A 4 2.15 -0.54 8.81
CA ILE A 4 0.76 -0.29 8.41
C ILE A 4 -0.20 -1.20 9.18
N ASP A 5 0.16 -2.47 9.32
CA ASP A 5 -0.66 -3.48 9.98
C ASP A 5 -0.84 -3.14 11.48
N SER A 6 0.24 -2.76 12.15
CA SER A 6 0.18 -2.29 13.54
C SER A 6 -0.76 -1.08 13.74
N LEU A 7 -0.85 -0.17 12.76
CA LEU A 7 -1.76 0.97 12.81
C LEU A 7 -3.22 0.56 12.60
N ALA A 8 -3.48 -0.47 11.80
CA ALA A 8 -4.82 -1.00 11.56
C ALA A 8 -5.41 -1.71 12.79
N TYR A 9 -4.58 -2.41 13.57
CA TYR A 9 -5.00 -3.04 14.82
C TYR A 9 -5.13 -2.06 15.99
N ASN A 10 -4.25 -1.07 16.08
CA ASN A 10 -4.15 -0.15 17.23
C ASN A 10 -4.79 1.23 16.96
N ASN A 11 -6.00 1.26 16.42
CA ASN A 11 -6.74 2.50 16.18
C ASN A 11 -8.12 2.49 16.87
N GLY A 12 -8.73 3.68 17.01
CA GLY A 12 -10.05 3.84 17.63
C GLY A 12 -11.23 3.29 16.81
N LEU A 13 -10.98 2.84 15.58
CA LEU A 13 -11.97 2.28 14.66
C LEU A 13 -11.86 0.76 14.51
N SER A 14 -10.91 0.12 15.20
CA SER A 14 -10.54 -1.28 14.98
C SER A 14 -11.66 -2.22 15.38
N GLN A 15 -12.46 -1.86 16.39
CA GLN A 15 -13.59 -2.65 16.87
C GLN A 15 -14.93 -2.29 16.23
N LYS A 16 -14.97 -1.27 15.35
CA LYS A 16 -16.22 -0.87 14.68
C LYS A 16 -16.54 -1.77 13.50
N ASN A 17 -17.82 -1.82 13.13
CA ASN A 17 -18.34 -2.64 12.04
C ASN A 17 -17.53 -2.42 10.74
N PRO A 18 -16.90 -3.49 10.20
CA PRO A 18 -16.06 -3.39 9.01
C PRO A 18 -16.83 -3.03 7.74
N TRP A 19 -18.10 -3.43 7.63
CA TRP A 19 -18.93 -3.11 6.47
C TRP A 19 -19.11 -1.60 6.30
N ILE A 20 -19.39 -0.88 7.39
CA ILE A 20 -19.58 0.57 7.34
C ILE A 20 -18.29 1.27 6.85
N LYS A 21 -17.14 0.85 7.37
CA LYS A 21 -15.84 1.41 6.97
C LYS A 21 -15.52 1.13 5.50
N ALA A 22 -15.73 -0.11 5.06
CA ALA A 22 -15.53 -0.51 3.67
C ALA A 22 -16.47 0.25 2.73
N SER A 23 -17.76 0.34 3.06
CA SER A 23 -18.74 1.08 2.27
C SER A 23 -18.40 2.57 2.16
N ILE A 24 -18.02 3.23 3.26
CA ILE A 24 -17.57 4.63 3.23
C ILE A 24 -16.33 4.79 2.34
N GLY A 25 -15.33 3.92 2.51
CA GLY A 25 -14.11 3.96 1.73
C GLY A 25 -14.35 3.76 0.23
N ILE A 26 -15.13 2.75 -0.14
CA ILE A 26 -15.48 2.44 -1.53
C ILE A 26 -16.34 3.55 -2.13
N PHE A 27 -17.36 4.02 -1.40
CA PHE A 27 -18.23 5.10 -1.88
C PHE A 27 -17.44 6.37 -2.19
N LEU A 28 -16.57 6.80 -1.27
CA LEU A 28 -15.75 7.99 -1.48
C LEU A 28 -14.67 7.78 -2.56
N LEU A 29 -14.16 6.56 -2.72
CA LEU A 29 -13.26 6.21 -3.82
C LEU A 29 -13.96 6.34 -5.18
N VAL A 30 -15.16 5.77 -5.31
CA VAL A 30 -15.97 5.86 -6.55
C VAL A 30 -16.34 7.32 -6.82
N LEU A 31 -16.74 8.07 -5.80
CA LEU A 31 -17.05 9.49 -5.93
C LEU A 31 -15.84 10.30 -6.41
N ALA A 32 -14.64 10.00 -5.89
CA ALA A 32 -13.40 10.64 -6.35
C ALA A 32 -13.10 10.32 -7.82
N LEU A 33 -13.43 9.12 -8.30
CA LEU A 33 -13.22 8.71 -9.68
C LEU A 33 -14.25 9.31 -10.65
N VAL A 34 -15.51 9.43 -10.25
CA VAL A 34 -16.57 9.96 -11.13
C VAL A 34 -16.58 11.49 -11.15
N SER A 35 -16.23 12.13 -10.04
CA SER A 35 -16.25 13.59 -9.93
C SER A 35 -15.11 14.25 -10.72
N GLU A 36 -15.45 15.27 -11.51
CA GLU A 36 -14.49 16.16 -12.17
C GLU A 36 -14.17 17.43 -11.33
N SER A 37 -14.95 17.68 -10.28
CA SER A 37 -14.80 18.88 -9.44
C SER A 37 -13.64 18.75 -8.45
N ILE A 38 -12.70 19.70 -8.53
CA ILE A 38 -11.56 19.82 -7.60
C ILE A 38 -12.04 20.02 -6.16
N LEU A 39 -13.14 20.77 -5.97
CA LEU A 39 -13.69 21.02 -4.64
C LEU A 39 -14.19 19.73 -4.00
N CYS A 40 -14.80 18.84 -4.78
CA CYS A 40 -15.21 17.51 -4.30
C CYS A 40 -14.00 16.69 -3.82
N HIS A 41 -12.92 16.65 -4.61
CA HIS A 41 -11.69 15.94 -4.21
C HIS A 41 -11.07 16.49 -2.92
N LEU A 42 -11.04 17.82 -2.76
CA LEU A 42 -10.55 18.47 -1.54
C LEU A 42 -11.39 18.08 -0.31
N VAL A 43 -12.72 18.10 -0.44
CA VAL A 43 -13.63 17.68 0.63
C VAL A 43 -13.39 16.22 1.02
N ILE A 44 -13.27 15.32 0.05
CA ILE A 44 -12.97 13.90 0.29
C ILE A 44 -11.66 13.73 1.05
N MET A 45 -10.59 14.43 0.62
CA MET A 45 -9.30 14.37 1.29
C MET A 45 -9.37 14.85 2.74
N VAL A 46 -9.97 16.02 2.99
CA VAL A 46 -10.07 16.59 4.33
C VAL A 46 -10.91 15.71 5.25
N LEU A 47 -12.03 15.19 4.74
CA LEU A 47 -12.92 14.31 5.49
C LEU A 47 -12.20 13.01 5.88
N LEU A 48 -11.54 12.35 4.94
CA LEU A 48 -10.87 11.08 5.19
C LEU A 48 -9.63 11.25 6.07
N PHE A 49 -8.79 12.25 5.79
CA PHE A 49 -7.63 12.55 6.62
C PHE A 49 -8.05 12.95 8.04
N GLY A 50 -9.06 13.81 8.16
CA GLY A 50 -9.65 14.20 9.44
C GLY A 50 -10.21 12.99 10.20
N SER A 51 -10.90 12.08 9.52
CA SER A 51 -11.41 10.86 10.15
C SER A 51 -10.29 9.97 10.72
N LEU A 52 -9.15 9.86 10.01
CA LEU A 52 -8.00 9.09 10.48
C LEU A 52 -7.36 9.72 11.72
N VAL A 53 -7.21 11.05 11.74
CA VAL A 53 -6.58 11.75 12.86
C VAL A 53 -7.49 11.82 14.08
N PHE A 54 -8.75 12.25 13.90
CA PHE A 54 -9.65 12.52 15.02
C PHE A 54 -10.45 11.30 15.47
N VAL A 55 -11.01 10.53 14.53
CA VAL A 55 -11.87 9.37 14.85
C VAL A 55 -11.03 8.13 15.11
N ALA A 56 -10.09 7.81 14.20
CA ALA A 56 -9.20 6.66 14.37
C ALA A 56 -8.06 6.92 15.37
N LYS A 57 -7.86 8.18 15.79
CA LYS A 57 -6.82 8.63 16.75
C LYS A 57 -5.40 8.25 16.31
N LEU A 58 -5.16 8.23 15.01
CA LEU A 58 -3.85 7.91 14.45
C LEU A 58 -2.94 9.15 14.47
N PRO A 59 -1.65 9.00 14.78
CA PRO A 59 -0.73 10.13 14.82
C PRO A 59 -0.52 10.71 13.43
N ALA A 60 -0.92 11.97 13.24
CA ALA A 60 -0.88 12.68 11.95
C ALA A 60 0.51 12.63 11.27
N ARG A 61 1.60 12.66 12.06
CA ARG A 61 2.97 12.54 11.53
C ARG A 61 3.24 11.20 10.85
N ARG A 62 2.68 10.09 11.34
CA ARG A 62 2.83 8.77 10.70
C ARG A 62 2.02 8.69 9.41
N ILE A 63 0.80 9.23 9.44
CA ILE A 63 -0.05 9.32 8.25
C ILE A 63 0.65 10.15 7.17
N ALA A 64 1.12 11.36 7.49
CA ALA A 64 1.81 12.24 6.54
C ALA A 64 3.04 11.57 5.91
N LYS A 65 3.81 10.79 6.68
CA LYS A 65 4.92 9.98 6.16
C LYS A 65 4.49 8.90 5.16
N LEU A 66 3.28 8.36 5.27
CA LEU A 66 2.79 7.39 4.28
C LEU A 66 2.47 8.08 2.95
N TYR A 67 1.93 9.30 2.98
CA TYR A 67 1.64 10.07 1.78
C TYR A 67 2.88 10.52 1.00
N THR A 68 4.07 10.57 1.62
CA THR A 68 5.29 11.02 0.91
C THR A 68 5.64 10.11 -0.26
N LEU A 69 5.46 8.78 -0.12
CA LEU A 69 5.82 7.83 -1.16
C LEU A 69 4.93 7.98 -2.42
N PRO A 70 3.58 7.97 -2.33
CA PRO A 70 2.73 8.29 -3.47
C PRO A 70 2.96 9.69 -4.04
N LEU A 71 3.23 10.69 -3.19
CA LEU A 71 3.45 12.06 -3.66
C LEU A 71 4.68 12.17 -4.57
N VAL A 72 5.79 11.50 -4.23
CA VAL A 72 6.98 11.50 -5.08
C VAL A 72 6.68 10.88 -6.45
N PHE A 73 6.00 9.74 -6.47
CA PHE A 73 5.59 9.09 -7.71
C PHE A 73 4.63 9.98 -8.53
N LEU A 74 3.66 10.59 -7.86
CA LEU A 74 2.66 11.43 -8.48
C LEU A 74 3.31 12.70 -9.09
N CYS A 75 4.21 13.37 -8.37
CA CYS A 75 4.97 14.49 -8.89
C CYS A 75 5.78 14.11 -10.15
N MET A 76 6.46 12.96 -10.14
CA MET A 76 7.18 12.47 -11.32
C MET A 76 6.24 12.23 -12.51
N SER A 77 5.06 11.65 -12.27
CA SER A 77 4.05 11.41 -13.31
C SER A 77 3.47 12.71 -13.88
N LEU A 78 3.24 13.71 -13.03
CA LEU A 78 2.71 15.01 -13.47
C LEU A 78 3.76 15.81 -14.23
N LEU A 79 5.02 15.73 -13.84
CA LEU A 79 6.12 16.32 -14.61
C LEU A 79 6.14 15.75 -16.03
N ALA A 80 6.04 14.43 -16.16
CA ALA A 80 5.94 13.78 -17.48
C ALA A 80 4.67 14.21 -18.25
N MET A 81 3.54 14.41 -17.56
CA MET A 81 2.29 14.83 -18.19
C MET A 81 2.30 16.27 -18.70
N VAL A 82 2.91 17.18 -17.95
CA VAL A 82 3.03 18.60 -18.33
C VAL A 82 4.05 18.77 -19.46
N LEU A 83 5.09 17.94 -19.48
CA LEU A 83 6.11 17.87 -20.53
C LEU A 83 5.58 17.08 -21.74
N SER A 84 4.70 17.69 -22.52
CA SER A 84 4.22 17.12 -23.78
C SER A 84 5.19 17.39 -24.93
N TYR A 85 5.48 16.37 -25.74
CA TYR A 85 6.13 16.52 -27.04
C TYR A 85 5.04 16.79 -28.09
N GLN A 86 4.96 18.01 -28.60
CA GLN A 86 3.98 18.35 -29.62
C GLN A 86 4.63 19.23 -30.69
N ALA A 87 4.45 18.85 -31.95
CA ALA A 87 5.11 19.49 -33.09
C ALA A 87 4.47 20.84 -33.47
N ASP A 88 3.23 21.11 -33.03
CA ASP A 88 2.45 22.26 -33.49
C ASP A 88 2.36 23.41 -32.49
N LYS A 89 2.36 24.63 -33.04
CA LYS A 89 2.51 25.92 -32.35
C LYS A 89 1.18 26.55 -31.93
N ILE A 90 0.42 25.91 -31.05
CA ILE A 90 -0.80 26.53 -30.53
C ILE A 90 -0.76 26.45 -29.00
N ASP A 91 -0.37 27.58 -28.39
CA ASP A 91 -0.39 27.90 -26.96
C ASP A 91 0.64 27.25 -26.02
N TYR A 92 1.90 27.70 -26.10
CA TYR A 92 2.95 27.36 -25.13
C TYR A 92 3.19 28.48 -24.10
N LEU A 93 3.36 28.08 -22.83
CA LEU A 93 3.92 28.91 -21.75
C LEU A 93 5.45 29.03 -21.83
N PHE A 94 6.11 27.95 -22.27
CA PHE A 94 7.57 27.87 -22.41
C PHE A 94 7.90 26.83 -23.47
N PHE A 95 8.85 27.15 -24.36
CA PHE A 95 9.26 26.29 -25.47
C PHE A 95 10.79 26.26 -25.58
N ALA A 96 11.38 25.06 -25.53
CA ALA A 96 12.83 24.87 -25.64
C ALA A 96 13.19 24.18 -26.97
N LYS A 97 13.83 24.92 -27.90
CA LYS A 97 14.55 24.34 -29.06
C LYS A 97 15.93 23.89 -28.59
N PRO A 98 16.38 22.64 -28.86
CA PRO A 98 16.06 21.80 -30.03
C PRO A 98 15.13 20.59 -29.78
N PHE A 99 14.62 20.40 -28.56
CA PHE A 99 13.96 19.13 -28.20
C PHE A 99 12.45 19.09 -28.46
N HIS A 100 11.82 20.17 -28.97
CA HIS A 100 10.36 20.28 -29.15
C HIS A 100 9.57 19.92 -27.87
N LEU A 101 10.15 20.16 -26.69
CA LEU A 101 9.44 20.11 -25.42
C LEU A 101 8.79 21.47 -25.16
N GLY A 102 7.50 21.44 -24.86
CA GLY A 102 6.74 22.63 -24.49
C GLY A 102 5.65 22.34 -23.47
N ILE A 103 5.34 23.35 -22.66
CA ILE A 103 4.28 23.31 -21.65
C ILE A 103 3.04 24.00 -22.21
N ASN A 104 1.93 23.27 -22.31
CA ASN A 104 0.63 23.80 -22.73
C ASN A 104 -0.27 24.09 -21.51
N TYR A 105 -1.07 25.14 -21.56
CA TYR A 105 -2.10 25.42 -20.55
C TYR A 105 -3.07 24.26 -20.36
N ALA A 106 -3.46 23.57 -21.45
CA ALA A 106 -4.36 22.43 -21.38
C ALA A 106 -3.73 21.25 -20.60
N SER A 107 -2.44 20.97 -20.81
CA SER A 107 -1.76 19.89 -20.08
C SER A 107 -1.61 20.21 -18.60
N VAL A 108 -1.40 21.48 -18.24
CA VAL A 108 -1.38 21.95 -16.84
C VAL A 108 -2.75 21.79 -16.17
N GLU A 109 -3.84 22.13 -16.84
CA GLU A 109 -5.19 21.99 -16.26
C GLU A 109 -5.54 20.51 -16.01
N VAL A 110 -5.25 19.64 -16.98
CA VAL A 110 -5.47 18.20 -16.83
C VAL A 110 -4.57 17.61 -15.74
N ALA A 111 -3.30 18.03 -15.67
CA ALA A 111 -2.37 17.62 -14.61
C ALA A 111 -2.88 18.02 -13.22
N LYS A 112 -3.40 19.25 -13.07
CA LYS A 112 -4.01 19.73 -11.82
C LYS A 112 -5.22 18.88 -11.42
N LYS A 113 -6.16 18.61 -12.33
CA LYS A 113 -7.33 17.76 -12.04
C LYS A 113 -6.90 16.34 -11.66
N THR A 114 -5.91 15.80 -12.37
CA THR A 114 -5.33 14.48 -12.11
C THR A 114 -4.67 14.39 -10.73
N PHE A 115 -3.96 15.44 -10.30
CA PHE A 115 -3.36 15.54 -8.97
C PHE A 115 -4.42 15.35 -7.87
N PHE A 116 -5.47 16.18 -7.89
CA PHE A 116 -6.51 16.16 -6.85
C PHE A 116 -7.32 14.86 -6.86
N ARG A 117 -7.68 14.35 -8.06
CA ARG A 117 -8.37 13.07 -8.20
C ARG A 117 -7.56 11.92 -7.63
N SER A 118 -6.27 11.86 -7.95
CA SER A 118 -5.37 10.82 -7.48
C SER A 118 -5.15 10.90 -5.97
N MET A 119 -4.97 12.10 -5.43
CA MET A 119 -4.76 12.32 -3.99
C MET A 119 -6.02 11.97 -3.17
N ALA A 120 -7.21 12.27 -3.68
CA ALA A 120 -8.47 11.83 -3.08
C ALA A 120 -8.61 10.30 -3.10
N GLY A 121 -8.25 9.65 -4.21
CA GLY A 121 -8.24 8.18 -4.32
C GLY A 121 -7.26 7.52 -3.35
N ILE A 122 -6.03 8.05 -3.25
CA ILE A 122 -5.03 7.61 -2.27
C ILE A 122 -5.58 7.75 -0.84
N SER A 123 -6.27 8.84 -0.55
CA SER A 123 -6.87 9.06 0.78
C SER A 123 -7.93 8.02 1.12
N ALA A 124 -8.78 7.65 0.17
CA ALA A 124 -9.79 6.61 0.36
C ALA A 124 -9.15 5.22 0.58
N THR A 125 -8.12 4.89 -0.20
CA THR A 125 -7.37 3.66 -0.05
C THR A 125 -6.66 3.59 1.30
N TYR A 126 -6.02 4.67 1.74
CA TYR A 126 -5.37 4.74 3.05
C TYR A 126 -6.36 4.71 4.20
N PHE A 127 -7.54 5.28 4.05
CA PHE A 127 -8.60 5.12 5.03
C PHE A 127 -8.94 3.64 5.25
N MET A 128 -9.16 2.88 4.18
CA MET A 128 -9.46 1.45 4.28
C MET A 128 -8.25 0.67 4.84
N ALA A 129 -7.06 0.87 4.28
CA ALA A 129 -5.85 0.14 4.67
C ALA A 129 -5.44 0.38 6.13
N LEU A 130 -5.69 1.57 6.68
CA LEU A 130 -5.31 1.92 8.05
C LEU A 130 -6.41 1.66 9.07
N THR A 131 -7.65 1.33 8.66
CA THR A 131 -8.77 1.12 9.58
C THR A 131 -9.37 -0.28 9.54
N ILE A 132 -9.07 -1.07 8.51
CA ILE A 132 -9.58 -2.44 8.33
C ILE A 132 -8.41 -3.43 8.52
N PRO A 133 -8.24 -4.02 9.72
CA PRO A 133 -7.26 -5.09 9.94
C PRO A 133 -7.59 -6.36 9.13
N ILE A 134 -6.61 -7.25 8.92
CA ILE A 134 -6.81 -8.45 8.09
C ILE A 134 -7.95 -9.34 8.59
N ASN A 135 -8.17 -9.42 9.91
CA ASN A 135 -9.28 -10.15 10.52
C ASN A 135 -10.64 -9.69 9.98
N GLN A 136 -10.78 -8.37 9.84
CA GLN A 136 -11.99 -7.75 9.32
C GLN A 136 -12.09 -7.85 7.81
N MET A 137 -10.95 -7.81 7.11
CA MET A 137 -10.91 -8.07 5.67
C MET A 137 -11.41 -9.49 5.36
N ILE A 138 -10.99 -10.50 6.13
CA ILE A 138 -11.46 -11.88 6.01
C ILE A 138 -12.98 -11.95 6.18
N TYR A 139 -13.53 -11.28 7.20
CA TYR A 139 -14.97 -11.22 7.42
C TYR A 139 -15.73 -10.57 6.24
N LEU A 140 -15.17 -9.49 5.67
CA LEU A 140 -15.74 -8.85 4.47
C LEU A 140 -15.73 -9.82 3.28
N LEU A 141 -14.59 -10.47 3.00
CA LEU A 141 -14.46 -11.43 1.90
C LEU A 141 -15.44 -12.60 2.02
N LYS A 142 -15.55 -13.19 3.22
CA LYS A 142 -16.57 -14.23 3.51
C LYS A 142 -17.98 -13.76 3.15
N SER A 143 -18.30 -12.54 3.53
CA SER A 143 -19.63 -11.96 3.29
C SER A 143 -19.85 -11.60 1.81
N LEU A 144 -18.79 -11.43 1.01
CA LEU A 144 -18.84 -11.29 -0.44
C LEU A 144 -18.94 -12.64 -1.19
N HIS A 145 -19.12 -13.76 -0.48
CA HIS A 145 -19.19 -15.10 -1.05
C HIS A 145 -17.91 -15.54 -1.79
N THR A 146 -16.74 -15.05 -1.37
CA THR A 146 -15.48 -15.56 -1.93
C THR A 146 -15.25 -17.02 -1.50
N PRO A 147 -14.77 -17.91 -2.39
CA PRO A 147 -14.52 -19.31 -2.04
C PRO A 147 -13.60 -19.47 -0.83
N GLU A 148 -13.94 -20.37 0.10
CA GLU A 148 -13.21 -20.57 1.35
C GLU A 148 -11.72 -20.87 1.12
N ALA A 149 -11.40 -21.70 0.12
CA ALA A 149 -10.03 -22.02 -0.25
C ALA A 149 -9.18 -20.75 -0.54
N PHE A 150 -9.77 -19.71 -1.13
CA PHE A 150 -9.04 -18.45 -1.38
C PHE A 150 -8.77 -17.70 -0.07
N ILE A 151 -9.76 -17.66 0.83
CA ILE A 151 -9.63 -17.02 2.14
C ILE A 151 -8.58 -17.73 2.98
N GLU A 152 -8.57 -19.06 2.97
CA GLU A 152 -7.56 -19.87 3.66
C GLU A 152 -6.16 -19.59 3.15
N GLN A 153 -5.97 -19.54 1.83
CA GLN A 153 -4.68 -19.17 1.24
C GLN A 153 -4.26 -17.76 1.64
N MET A 154 -5.18 -16.79 1.68
CA MET A 154 -4.87 -15.44 2.17
C MET A 154 -4.43 -15.43 3.64
N VAL A 155 -5.11 -16.17 4.52
CA VAL A 155 -4.75 -16.28 5.94
C VAL A 155 -3.38 -16.91 6.12
N LEU A 156 -3.12 -18.00 5.40
CA LEU A 156 -1.84 -18.70 5.41
C LEU A 156 -0.71 -17.77 4.95
N MET A 157 -0.91 -17.10 3.81
CA MET A 157 0.04 -16.13 3.27
C MET A 157 0.31 -15.01 4.27
N TYR A 158 -0.72 -14.42 4.89
CA TYR A 158 -0.53 -13.37 5.90
C TYR A 158 0.28 -13.86 7.11
N ARG A 159 0.02 -15.08 7.60
CA ARG A 159 0.83 -15.69 8.68
C ARG A 159 2.29 -15.87 8.26
N PHE A 160 2.54 -16.39 7.05
CA PHE A 160 3.90 -16.57 6.55
C PHE A 160 4.62 -15.25 6.28
N ILE A 161 3.93 -14.17 5.92
CA ILE A 161 4.54 -12.83 5.79
C ILE A 161 5.16 -12.41 7.13
N ALA A 162 4.48 -12.64 8.26
CA ALA A 162 5.02 -12.30 9.57
C ALA A 162 6.29 -13.11 9.91
N ILE A 163 6.25 -14.43 9.68
CA ILE A 163 7.40 -15.35 9.87
C ILE A 163 8.57 -14.94 8.98
N PHE A 164 8.30 -14.68 7.70
CA PHE A 164 9.29 -14.24 6.73
C PHE A 164 10.02 -12.97 7.18
N PHE A 165 9.26 -11.97 7.65
CA PHE A 165 9.85 -10.73 8.15
C PHE A 165 10.71 -10.97 9.39
N GLU A 166 10.29 -11.82 10.32
CA GLU A 166 11.07 -12.13 11.52
C GLU A 166 12.41 -12.82 11.18
N GLU A 167 12.38 -13.81 10.29
CA GLU A 167 13.57 -14.49 9.77
C GLU A 167 14.49 -13.51 9.04
N LEU A 168 13.94 -12.65 8.17
CA LEU A 168 14.69 -11.63 7.45
C LEU A 168 15.43 -10.67 8.39
N HIS A 169 14.76 -10.16 9.43
CA HIS A 169 15.41 -9.26 10.41
C HIS A 169 16.48 -9.99 11.23
N THR A 170 16.33 -11.29 11.46
CA THR A 170 17.32 -12.10 12.18
C THR A 170 18.57 -12.33 11.33
N LEU A 171 18.39 -12.70 10.06
CA LEU A 171 19.48 -12.85 9.10
C LEU A 171 20.20 -11.52 8.80
N GLU A 172 19.45 -10.43 8.63
CA GLU A 172 20.00 -9.10 8.41
C GLU A 172 20.88 -8.66 9.58
N ARG A 173 20.40 -8.80 10.83
CA ARG A 173 21.18 -8.49 12.04
C ARG A 173 22.45 -9.34 12.12
N ALA A 174 22.36 -10.63 11.83
CA ALA A 174 23.52 -11.52 11.83
C ALA A 174 24.59 -11.08 10.79
N LEU A 175 24.18 -10.63 9.60
CA LEU A 175 25.11 -10.13 8.59
C LEU A 175 25.66 -8.73 8.91
N ILE A 176 24.88 -7.85 9.52
CA ILE A 176 25.37 -6.56 10.01
C ILE A 176 26.51 -6.78 11.02
N LEU A 177 26.34 -7.71 11.97
CA LEU A 177 27.38 -8.07 12.95
C LEU A 177 28.64 -8.66 12.30
N ARG A 178 28.49 -9.37 11.18
CA ARG A 178 29.60 -9.91 10.37
C ARG A 178 30.22 -8.87 9.41
N GLY A 179 29.76 -7.62 9.42
CA GLY A 179 30.27 -6.56 8.56
C GLY A 179 29.80 -6.62 7.11
N GLY A 180 28.70 -7.31 6.82
CA GLY A 180 28.16 -7.54 5.48
C GLY A 180 27.69 -6.29 4.73
N TYR A 181 27.53 -5.15 5.40
CA TYR A 181 27.01 -3.90 4.84
C TYR A 181 28.04 -2.77 4.79
N ARG A 182 29.35 -3.06 4.91
CA ARG A 182 30.39 -2.02 4.95
C ARG A 182 30.54 -1.24 3.63
N ASN A 183 30.44 -1.94 2.49
CA ASN A 183 30.61 -1.36 1.15
C ASN A 183 29.44 -1.81 0.24
N LYS A 184 29.14 -1.04 -0.82
CA LYS A 184 28.06 -1.37 -1.78
C LYS A 184 28.21 -2.75 -2.42
N SER A 185 29.44 -3.17 -2.75
CA SER A 185 29.70 -4.52 -3.29
C SER A 185 29.40 -5.63 -2.27
N LEU A 186 29.82 -5.44 -1.01
CA LEU A 186 29.48 -6.36 0.07
C LEU A 186 27.98 -6.38 0.35
N MET A 187 27.27 -5.25 0.25
CA MET A 187 25.82 -5.18 0.44
C MET A 187 25.09 -6.07 -0.57
N ILE A 188 25.49 -6.04 -1.84
CA ILE A 188 24.89 -6.89 -2.89
C ILE A 188 25.15 -8.37 -2.59
N LYS A 189 26.40 -8.72 -2.25
CA LYS A 189 26.77 -10.10 -1.89
C LYS A 189 26.04 -10.59 -0.63
N SER A 190 25.92 -9.74 0.39
CA SER A 190 25.19 -10.06 1.62
C SER A 190 23.70 -10.26 1.33
N SER A 191 23.12 -9.46 0.43
CA SER A 191 21.72 -9.60 0.04
C SER A 191 21.43 -10.92 -0.66
N SER A 192 22.35 -11.42 -1.51
CA SER A 192 22.17 -12.74 -2.13
C SER A 192 22.29 -13.90 -1.12
N ILE A 193 23.17 -13.76 -0.12
CA ILE A 193 23.28 -14.71 0.98
C ILE A 193 21.98 -14.75 1.81
N ILE A 194 21.42 -13.58 2.16
CA ILE A 194 20.12 -13.51 2.85
C ILE A 194 19.05 -14.20 2.00
N ALA A 195 18.96 -13.88 0.70
CA ALA A 195 17.92 -14.44 -0.16
C ALA A 195 17.95 -15.98 -0.18
N GLY A 196 19.13 -16.58 -0.33
CA GLY A 196 19.28 -18.04 -0.31
C GLY A 196 18.98 -18.65 1.06
N ALA A 197 19.50 -18.07 2.14
CA ALA A 197 19.26 -18.57 3.50
C ALA A 197 17.78 -18.44 3.91
N LEU A 198 17.14 -17.34 3.52
CA LEU A 198 15.73 -17.07 3.78
C LEU A 198 14.85 -18.07 3.02
N PHE A 199 15.19 -18.39 1.77
CA PHE A 199 14.46 -19.40 1.01
C PHE A 199 14.53 -20.78 1.69
N ASP A 200 15.72 -21.24 2.09
CA ASP A 200 15.87 -22.51 2.81
C ASP A 200 15.10 -22.51 4.15
N SER A 201 15.21 -21.43 4.93
CA SER A 201 14.48 -21.28 6.20
C SER A 201 12.95 -21.34 6.00
N MET A 202 12.43 -20.68 4.97
CA MET A 202 11.00 -20.69 4.66
C MET A 202 10.53 -22.07 4.17
N MET A 203 11.33 -22.79 3.38
CA MET A 203 11.00 -24.16 2.94
C MET A 203 10.95 -25.14 4.11
N ARG A 204 11.85 -25.00 5.09
CA ARG A 204 11.81 -25.78 6.34
C ARG A 204 10.61 -25.43 7.20
N SER A 205 10.29 -24.14 7.30
CA SER A 205 9.12 -23.65 8.03
C SER A 205 7.82 -24.19 7.42
N PHE A 206 7.72 -24.21 6.08
CA PHE A 206 6.59 -24.79 5.37
C PHE A 206 6.46 -26.31 5.62
N THR A 207 7.57 -27.05 5.53
CA THR A 207 7.57 -28.49 5.82
C THR A 207 7.12 -28.78 7.25
N SER A 208 7.63 -28.02 8.21
CA SER A 208 7.26 -28.15 9.64
C SER A 208 5.77 -27.83 9.86
N TYR A 209 5.27 -26.80 9.19
CA TYR A 209 3.87 -26.41 9.24
C TYR A 209 2.96 -27.50 8.65
N LYS A 210 3.35 -28.10 7.52
CA LYS A 210 2.62 -29.22 6.91
C LYS A 210 2.55 -30.42 7.86
N VAL A 211 3.68 -30.83 8.45
CA VAL A 211 3.71 -31.93 9.42
C VAL A 211 2.80 -31.62 10.62
N ALA A 212 2.81 -30.37 11.11
CA ALA A 212 1.94 -29.96 12.22
C ALA A 212 0.45 -30.01 11.87
N LEU A 213 0.07 -29.72 10.62
CA LEU A 213 -1.30 -29.88 10.14
C LEU A 213 -1.70 -31.36 10.03
N ASP A 214 -0.80 -32.20 9.50
CA ASP A 214 -1.03 -33.64 9.38
C ASP A 214 -1.23 -34.28 10.77
N CYS A 215 -0.43 -33.88 11.77
CA CYS A 215 -0.61 -34.31 13.17
C CYS A 215 -1.94 -33.86 13.79
N LYS A 216 -2.52 -32.75 13.31
CA LYS A 216 -3.82 -32.24 13.76
C LYS A 216 -5.00 -32.83 12.98
N LEU A 217 -4.76 -33.82 12.13
CA LEU A 217 -5.78 -34.44 11.27
C LEU A 217 -6.51 -33.40 10.40
N PHE A 218 -5.75 -32.46 9.83
CA PHE A 218 -6.30 -31.45 8.95
C PHE A 218 -7.02 -32.09 7.76
N ASP A 219 -8.29 -31.79 7.61
CA ASP A 219 -9.23 -32.36 6.63
C ASP A 219 -9.26 -31.59 5.30
N GLY A 220 -8.42 -30.57 5.16
CA GLY A 220 -8.42 -29.66 4.01
C GLY A 220 -9.17 -28.35 4.28
N HIS A 221 -9.81 -28.19 5.44
CA HIS A 221 -10.58 -26.99 5.79
C HIS A 221 -10.09 -26.33 7.08
N PHE A 222 -9.82 -25.03 7.00
CA PHE A 222 -9.58 -24.22 8.19
C PHE A 222 -10.91 -23.66 8.70
N TYR A 223 -11.34 -24.11 9.89
CA TYR A 223 -12.45 -23.51 10.62
C TYR A 223 -12.09 -22.07 11.04
N LEU A 224 -12.39 -21.11 10.15
CA LEU A 224 -12.09 -19.67 10.24
C LEU A 224 -13.26 -18.85 10.78
#